data_AF-A0A970HVX9-F1
#
_entry.id   AF-A0A970HVX9-F1
#
_cell.length_a   1.000
_cell.length_b   1.000
_cell.length_c   1.000
_cell.angle_alpha   90.00
_cell.angle_beta   90.00
_cell.angle_gamma   90.00
#
_symmetry.space_group_name_H-M   'P 1'
#
loop_
_entity.id
_entity.type
_entity.pdbx_description
1 polymer ?
#
loop_
_entity_poly.entity_id
_entity_poly.type
_entity_poly.pdbx_seq_one_letter_code
_entity_poly.pdbx_strand_id
1 'polypeptide(L)'
;GVRLEALVTAELLMTVFYPNTALHDGAAIVRGDRIVAAGCFLPLTESPGMETELGTRHRAAVGVTEESDAVVIVVSEESGAVSLAADGRLERGLSDDELRRRLREIFRQERPLTLKRIGGELKRVSGRSAGERPLRVRPLWLYALALSVVLWVLAPRPGGVSSEPAASAERPVVSAIEVRGLESGVAVVSMREWATLELRSSQPGTSIDVDQLQVYVDLSGRGEGVHTVPVIVVPPLGVQVLEVDPQFVEVRVEPLIRRELPVRVAVSGLPAAARFEVVSAYPAAVEVEGTAAQLDRIAEVVAPVRLTAGTGGFSGAVSLQAVDAAGTPVTGVRLGPERAEVVVAVTPGFAAGEGGGASETESDGG
;
A
#
# COMPACT_ATOMS: atom_id res chain seq x y z
N GLY A 1 21.71 -14.24 11.60
CA GLY A 1 20.48 -13.46 11.34
C GLY A 1 20.80 -12.18 10.59
N VAL A 2 19.77 -11.39 10.31
CA VAL A 2 19.83 -10.10 9.61
C VAL A 2 20.14 -8.99 10.61
N ARG A 3 21.12 -8.14 10.31
CA ARG A 3 21.47 -6.99 11.18
C ARG A 3 20.40 -5.91 11.09
N LEU A 4 20.00 -5.37 12.24
CA LEU A 4 18.99 -4.31 12.34
C LEU A 4 19.57 -3.00 12.91
N GLU A 5 20.44 -3.08 13.91
CA GLU A 5 21.04 -1.91 14.60
C GLU A 5 19.99 -0.87 15.07
N ALA A 6 18.78 -1.34 15.39
CA ALA A 6 17.63 -0.50 15.71
C ALA A 6 17.43 -0.34 17.22
N LEU A 7 16.82 0.76 17.66
CA LEU A 7 16.43 0.92 19.07
C LEU A 7 15.38 -0.11 19.47
N VAL A 8 15.46 -0.62 20.71
CA VAL A 8 14.47 -1.55 21.24
C VAL A 8 13.16 -0.80 21.50
N THR A 9 12.12 -1.16 20.78
CA THR A 9 10.74 -0.74 21.05
C THR A 9 9.81 -1.95 21.06
N ALA A 10 8.66 -1.84 21.75
CA ALA A 10 7.70 -2.94 21.82
C ALA A 10 7.14 -3.26 20.44
N GLU A 11 6.86 -2.23 19.64
CA GLU A 11 6.35 -2.33 18.28
C GLU A 11 7.32 -3.09 17.38
N LEU A 12 8.61 -2.78 17.45
CA LEU A 12 9.62 -3.45 16.63
C LEU A 12 9.77 -4.93 17.00
N LEU A 13 9.75 -5.25 18.30
CA LEU A 13 9.80 -6.65 18.75
C LEU A 13 8.56 -7.42 18.27
N MET A 14 7.37 -6.84 18.36
CA MET A 14 6.14 -7.45 17.84
C MET A 14 6.20 -7.66 16.34
N THR A 15 6.74 -6.70 15.57
CA THR A 15 6.91 -6.84 14.11
C THR A 15 7.93 -7.93 13.76
N VAL A 16 9.06 -8.00 14.47
CA VAL A 16 10.11 -9.00 14.22
C VAL A 16 9.57 -10.43 14.40
N PHE A 17 8.74 -10.64 15.43
CA PHE A 17 8.19 -11.96 15.74
C PHE A 17 6.78 -12.19 15.14
N TYR A 18 6.33 -11.34 14.21
CA TYR A 18 5.05 -11.56 13.54
C TYR A 18 5.15 -12.82 12.65
N PRO A 19 4.24 -13.81 12.78
CA PRO A 19 4.33 -15.07 12.04
C PRO A 19 4.42 -14.88 10.51
N ASN A 20 5.07 -15.81 9.82
CA ASN A 20 5.21 -15.82 8.35
C ASN A 20 5.97 -14.63 7.75
N THR A 21 6.78 -13.92 8.56
CA THR A 21 7.69 -12.87 8.05
C THR A 21 9.12 -13.38 7.94
N ALA A 22 9.97 -12.79 7.09
CA ALA A 22 11.34 -13.28 6.91
C ALA A 22 12.21 -13.25 8.20
N LEU A 23 11.82 -12.47 9.22
CA LEU A 23 12.61 -12.27 10.45
C LEU A 23 12.09 -13.08 11.65
N HIS A 24 10.89 -13.65 11.58
CA HIS A 24 10.25 -14.33 12.72
C HIS A 24 10.94 -15.65 13.11
N ASP A 25 11.57 -16.30 12.15
CA ASP A 25 12.25 -17.58 12.37
C ASP A 25 13.63 -17.36 12.98
N GLY A 26 13.72 -17.58 14.28
CA GLY A 26 14.95 -17.51 15.07
C GLY A 26 14.87 -16.49 16.20
N ALA A 27 16.03 -16.11 16.72
CA ALA A 27 16.15 -15.19 17.84
C ALA A 27 16.45 -13.76 17.40
N ALA A 28 15.92 -12.81 18.17
CA ALA A 28 16.38 -11.42 18.17
C ALA A 28 17.45 -11.23 19.24
N ILE A 29 18.59 -10.65 18.85
CA ILE A 29 19.73 -10.39 19.74
C ILE A 29 19.68 -8.92 20.16
N VAL A 30 19.52 -8.69 21.46
CA VAL A 30 19.50 -7.36 22.06
C VAL A 30 20.80 -7.11 22.81
N ARG A 31 21.39 -5.92 22.60
CA ARG A 31 22.58 -5.45 23.33
C ARG A 31 22.37 -4.00 23.74
N GLY A 32 22.39 -3.74 25.04
CA GLY A 32 22.08 -2.41 25.58
C GLY A 32 20.64 -2.02 25.25
N ASP A 33 20.46 -0.89 24.57
CA ASP A 33 19.18 -0.36 24.13
C ASP A 33 18.86 -0.65 22.64
N ARG A 34 19.61 -1.59 22.01
CA ARG A 34 19.49 -1.90 20.58
C ARG A 34 19.25 -3.37 20.27
N ILE A 35 18.42 -3.62 19.26
CA ILE A 35 18.32 -4.91 18.56
C ILE A 35 19.44 -4.96 17.52
N VAL A 36 20.46 -5.77 17.76
CA VAL A 36 21.62 -5.92 16.87
C VAL A 36 21.23 -6.70 15.63
N ALA A 37 20.51 -7.82 15.81
CA ALA A 37 20.07 -8.68 14.72
C ALA A 37 18.80 -9.45 15.05
N ALA A 38 18.05 -9.88 14.03
CA ALA A 38 16.88 -10.76 14.12
C ALA A 38 17.03 -11.98 13.20
N GLY A 39 16.16 -12.98 13.34
CA GLY A 39 16.26 -14.24 12.59
C GLY A 39 17.58 -14.98 12.83
N CYS A 40 18.08 -14.97 14.07
CA CYS A 40 19.34 -15.64 14.43
C CYS A 40 19.08 -17.08 14.83
N PHE A 41 19.73 -18.02 14.15
CA PHE A 41 19.78 -19.40 14.59
C PHE A 41 20.72 -19.53 15.79
N LEU A 42 20.23 -20.18 16.85
CA LEU A 42 20.95 -20.42 18.10
C LEU A 42 21.24 -21.92 18.26
N PRO A 43 22.30 -22.29 18.99
CA PRO A 43 22.56 -23.69 19.32
C PRO A 43 21.39 -24.26 20.14
N LEU A 44 21.04 -25.51 19.87
CA LEU A 44 20.01 -26.24 20.61
C LEU A 44 20.70 -27.08 21.68
N THR A 45 20.16 -27.10 22.90
CA THR A 45 20.64 -28.02 23.94
C THR A 45 20.28 -29.47 23.62
N GLU A 46 21.18 -30.39 23.96
CA GLU A 46 20.98 -31.85 23.92
C GLU A 46 20.81 -32.44 25.34
N SER A 47 20.71 -31.59 26.37
CA SER A 47 20.65 -32.00 27.76
C SER A 47 19.48 -32.98 28.04
N PRO A 48 19.74 -34.23 28.48
CA PRO A 48 18.72 -35.29 28.61
C PRO A 48 17.72 -35.09 29.77
N GLY A 49 17.83 -33.99 30.52
CA GLY A 49 16.90 -33.60 31.59
C GLY A 49 15.79 -32.64 31.15
N MET A 50 15.71 -32.31 29.86
CA MET A 50 14.66 -31.46 29.29
C MET A 50 13.36 -32.27 29.11
N GLU A 51 12.23 -31.72 29.56
CA GLU A 51 10.92 -32.34 29.37
C GLU A 51 10.60 -32.51 27.88
N THR A 52 10.05 -33.68 27.53
CA THR A 52 9.83 -34.13 26.14
C THR A 52 8.88 -33.24 25.33
N GLU A 53 8.10 -32.39 26.01
CA GLU A 53 7.10 -31.49 25.42
C GLU A 53 7.67 -30.11 24.99
N LEU A 54 8.97 -29.86 25.18
CA LEU A 54 9.54 -28.56 24.87
C LEU A 54 9.71 -28.34 23.36
N GLY A 55 9.23 -27.19 22.86
CA GLY A 55 9.45 -26.76 21.48
C GLY A 55 10.90 -26.37 21.17
N THR A 56 11.21 -26.20 19.89
CA THR A 56 12.56 -25.83 19.40
C THR A 56 13.07 -24.49 19.96
N ARG A 57 12.18 -23.52 20.20
CA ARG A 57 12.52 -22.23 20.82
C ARG A 57 13.05 -22.36 22.25
N HIS A 58 12.48 -23.27 23.04
CA HIS A 58 12.94 -23.54 24.40
C HIS A 58 14.31 -24.21 24.40
N ARG A 59 14.53 -25.17 23.50
CA ARG A 59 15.84 -25.81 23.31
C ARG A 59 16.92 -24.82 22.89
N ALA A 60 16.60 -23.89 21.99
CA ALA A 60 17.49 -22.83 21.55
C ALA A 60 17.86 -21.86 22.69
N ALA A 61 16.87 -21.50 23.51
CA ALA A 61 17.08 -20.62 24.64
C ALA A 61 17.99 -21.24 25.71
N VAL A 62 17.81 -22.52 26.02
CA VAL A 62 18.72 -23.21 26.95
C VAL A 62 20.11 -23.37 26.32
N GLY A 63 20.20 -23.83 25.07
CA GLY A 63 21.49 -24.07 24.41
C GLY A 63 22.40 -22.84 24.35
N VAL A 64 21.84 -21.67 24.01
CA VAL A 64 22.66 -20.43 23.99
C VAL A 64 23.08 -19.99 25.39
N THR A 65 22.30 -20.29 26.44
CA THR A 65 22.62 -19.91 27.83
C THR A 65 23.51 -20.94 28.55
N GLU A 66 23.72 -22.12 27.97
CA GLU A 66 24.76 -23.05 28.40
C GLU A 66 26.16 -22.58 27.96
N GLU A 67 26.25 -21.91 26.80
CA GLU A 67 27.51 -21.44 26.20
C GLU A 67 27.78 -19.95 26.42
N SER A 68 26.86 -19.21 27.03
CA SER A 68 27.00 -17.77 27.25
C SER A 68 26.26 -17.26 28.49
N ASP A 69 26.60 -16.06 28.93
CA ASP A 69 25.92 -15.31 29.99
C ASP A 69 24.65 -14.60 29.50
N ALA A 70 24.13 -14.98 28.32
CA ALA A 70 22.92 -14.41 27.77
C ALA A 70 21.71 -14.72 28.66
N VAL A 71 20.75 -13.81 28.66
CA VAL A 71 19.43 -14.00 29.26
C VAL A 71 18.43 -14.04 28.13
N VAL A 72 17.67 -15.12 28.03
CA VAL A 72 16.76 -15.36 26.90
C VAL A 72 15.33 -15.44 27.41
N ILE A 73 14.45 -14.65 26.80
CA ILE A 73 13.01 -14.70 27.06
C ILE A 73 12.38 -15.51 25.93
N VAL A 74 11.53 -16.47 26.27
CA VAL A 74 10.81 -17.30 25.31
C VAL A 74 9.32 -17.17 25.54
N VAL A 75 8.56 -16.97 24.47
CA VAL A 75 7.09 -17.07 24.49
C VAL A 75 6.71 -18.33 23.71
N SER A 76 5.99 -19.24 24.37
CA SER A 76 5.49 -20.46 23.75
C SER A 76 4.48 -20.13 22.66
N GLU A 77 4.68 -20.66 21.46
CA GLU A 77 3.72 -20.49 20.35
C GLU A 77 2.43 -21.28 20.59
N GLU A 78 2.51 -22.40 21.31
CA GLU A 78 1.37 -23.27 21.56
C GLU A 78 0.51 -22.76 22.72
N SER A 79 1.14 -22.29 23.79
CA SER A 79 0.45 -21.96 25.05
C SER A 79 0.48 -20.47 25.42
N GLY A 80 1.26 -19.65 24.71
CA GLY A 80 1.49 -18.25 25.07
C GLY A 80 2.28 -18.03 26.37
N ALA A 81 2.68 -19.12 27.05
CA ALA A 81 3.39 -19.04 28.32
C ALA A 81 4.77 -18.41 28.15
N VAL A 82 5.13 -17.51 29.06
CA VAL A 82 6.44 -16.86 29.08
C VAL A 82 7.41 -17.67 29.94
N SER A 83 8.61 -17.87 29.42
CA SER A 83 9.72 -18.55 30.08
C SER A 83 10.99 -17.70 30.00
N LEU A 84 11.89 -17.89 30.96
CA LEU A 84 13.19 -17.23 31.04
C LEU A 84 14.29 -18.30 31.11
N ALA A 85 15.26 -18.24 30.21
CA ALA A 85 16.47 -19.04 30.28
C ALA A 85 17.67 -18.18 30.67
N ALA A 86 18.43 -18.66 31.64
CA ALA A 86 19.70 -18.07 32.09
C ALA A 86 20.56 -19.16 32.75
N ASP A 87 21.88 -19.11 32.56
CA ASP A 87 22.84 -20.07 33.14
C ASP A 87 22.46 -21.55 32.87
N GLY A 88 21.99 -21.85 31.66
CA GLY A 88 21.54 -23.19 31.24
C GLY A 88 20.28 -23.70 31.95
N ARG A 89 19.54 -22.85 32.67
CA ARG A 89 18.30 -23.21 33.37
C ARG A 89 17.10 -22.51 32.76
N LEU A 90 15.97 -23.21 32.68
CA LEU A 90 14.71 -22.68 32.15
C LEU A 90 13.66 -22.52 33.27
N GLU A 91 13.30 -21.29 33.57
CA GLU A 91 12.16 -20.92 34.42
C GLU A 91 10.92 -20.76 33.55
N ARG A 92 9.82 -21.49 33.81
CA ARG A 92 8.63 -21.54 32.95
C ARG A 92 7.41 -20.95 33.63
N GLY A 93 6.45 -20.50 32.80
CA GLY A 93 5.13 -20.06 33.27
C GLY A 93 5.19 -18.80 34.12
N LEU A 94 6.14 -17.92 33.83
CA LEU A 94 6.33 -16.68 34.56
C LEU A 94 5.20 -15.69 34.26
N SER A 95 4.64 -15.09 35.31
CA SER A 95 3.78 -13.92 35.17
C SER A 95 4.58 -12.67 34.78
N ASP A 96 3.91 -11.62 34.28
CA ASP A 96 4.54 -10.34 33.94
C ASP A 96 5.31 -9.73 35.12
N ASP A 97 4.74 -9.78 36.34
CA ASP A 97 5.39 -9.28 37.54
C ASP A 97 6.64 -10.09 37.92
N GLU A 98 6.59 -11.42 37.78
CA GLU A 98 7.72 -12.30 38.05
C GLU A 98 8.84 -12.10 37.03
N LEU A 99 8.51 -12.05 35.74
CA LEU A 99 9.47 -11.79 34.68
C LEU A 99 10.17 -10.44 34.91
N ARG A 100 9.39 -9.37 35.17
CA ARG A 100 9.94 -8.04 35.47
C ARG A 100 10.85 -8.05 36.69
N ARG A 101 10.48 -8.79 37.75
CA ARG A 101 11.30 -8.94 38.95
C ARG A 101 12.62 -9.64 38.61
N ARG A 102 12.57 -10.79 37.94
CA ARG A 102 13.77 -11.56 37.54
C ARG A 102 14.69 -10.74 36.64
N LEU A 103 14.16 -10.05 35.63
CA LEU A 103 14.97 -9.19 34.75
C LEU A 103 15.63 -8.05 35.52
N ARG A 104 14.94 -7.40 36.48
CA ARG A 104 15.55 -6.38 37.34
C ARG A 104 16.63 -6.93 38.27
N GLU A 105 16.46 -8.15 38.76
CA GLU A 105 17.47 -8.83 39.58
C GLU A 105 18.72 -9.15 38.76
N ILE A 106 18.55 -9.64 37.53
CA ILE A 106 19.66 -10.03 36.65
C ILE A 106 20.38 -8.78 36.10
N PHE A 107 19.65 -7.81 35.56
CA PHE A 107 20.20 -6.61 34.92
C PHE A 107 20.41 -5.44 35.88
N ARG A 108 20.76 -5.73 37.14
CA ARG A 108 20.87 -4.73 38.20
C ARG A 108 22.00 -3.71 37.92
N GLN A 109 21.71 -2.69 37.12
CA GLN A 109 22.49 -1.46 37.06
C GLN A 109 21.87 -0.43 38.00
N GLU A 110 22.61 -0.23 39.09
CA GLU A 110 22.67 0.99 39.86
C GLU A 110 22.73 2.21 38.93
N ARG A 111 21.69 3.05 38.98
CA ARG A 111 21.85 4.49 38.71
C ARG A 111 21.35 5.28 39.91
N PRO A 112 22.13 5.45 40.99
CA PRO A 112 21.96 6.62 41.82
C PRO A 112 22.41 7.82 40.97
N LEU A 113 21.45 8.53 40.37
CA LEU A 113 21.72 9.89 39.90
C LEU A 113 22.14 10.70 41.13
N THR A 114 23.45 10.84 41.29
CA THR A 114 24.09 11.42 42.45
C THR A 114 23.99 12.94 42.34
N LEU A 115 22.80 13.48 42.63
CA LEU A 115 22.60 14.92 42.90
C LEU A 115 23.29 15.37 44.21
N LYS A 116 23.98 14.45 44.91
CA LYS A 116 24.72 14.71 46.15
C LYS A 116 26.16 15.23 45.96
N ARG A 117 26.67 15.36 44.73
CA ARG A 117 28.07 15.82 44.49
C ARG A 117 28.25 17.30 44.16
N ILE A 118 27.18 18.07 43.93
CA ILE A 118 27.28 19.54 43.77
C ILE A 118 27.29 20.25 45.14
N GLY A 119 26.77 19.63 46.20
CA GLY A 119 26.75 20.22 47.56
C GLY A 119 28.07 20.10 48.35
N GLY A 120 29.05 19.33 47.86
CA GLY A 120 30.27 18.99 48.60
C GLY A 120 31.43 19.99 48.46
N GLU A 121 31.43 20.80 47.40
CA GLU A 121 32.52 21.76 47.12
C GLU A 121 32.20 23.21 47.51
N LEU A 122 30.93 23.55 47.75
CA LEU A 122 30.55 24.87 48.27
C LEU A 122 30.78 25.02 49.79
N LYS A 123 31.12 23.94 50.50
CA LYS A 123 31.31 23.94 51.96
C LYS A 123 32.74 24.26 52.43
N ARG A 124 33.66 24.57 51.50
CA ARG A 124 35.07 24.86 51.82
C ARG A 124 35.47 26.35 51.78
N VAL A 125 34.55 27.26 51.47
CA VAL A 125 34.87 28.70 51.30
C VAL A 125 34.28 29.63 52.37
N SER A 126 33.41 29.18 53.28
CA SER A 126 32.85 30.10 54.28
C SER A 126 32.95 29.56 55.71
N GLY A 127 34.15 29.71 56.27
CA GLY A 127 34.34 29.78 57.71
C GLY A 127 34.80 31.19 58.07
N ARG A 128 33.91 32.03 58.59
CA ARG A 128 34.23 33.08 59.58
C ARG A 128 32.97 33.72 60.18
N SER A 129 32.90 33.58 61.50
CA SER A 129 32.19 34.36 62.51
C SER A 129 31.72 35.77 62.12
N ALA A 130 30.45 36.08 62.42
CA ALA A 130 30.03 37.21 63.26
C ALA A 130 28.50 37.28 63.28
N GLY A 131 27.91 37.41 64.47
CA GLY A 131 26.46 37.55 64.63
C GLY A 131 25.95 38.91 64.14
N GLU A 132 24.71 38.94 63.67
CA GLU A 132 23.88 40.16 63.60
C GLU A 132 22.41 39.82 63.26
N ARG A 133 21.53 40.17 64.20
CA ARG A 133 20.08 40.56 64.14
C ARG A 133 19.09 39.70 63.31
N PRO A 134 17.91 39.35 63.87
CA PRO A 134 16.87 38.67 63.09
C PRO A 134 16.30 39.64 62.05
N LEU A 135 16.55 39.35 60.76
CA LEU A 135 15.91 40.06 59.66
C LEU A 135 14.41 39.75 59.66
N ARG A 136 13.63 40.81 59.88
CA ARG A 136 12.17 40.86 59.73
C ARG A 136 11.83 40.60 58.26
N VAL A 137 11.66 39.32 57.91
CA VAL A 137 11.21 38.88 56.58
C VAL A 137 9.83 39.46 56.30
N ARG A 138 9.77 40.46 55.44
CA ARG A 138 8.50 40.87 54.83
C ARG A 138 7.94 39.65 54.08
N PRO A 139 6.63 39.39 54.13
CA PRO A 139 6.03 38.16 53.63
C PRO A 139 6.04 38.15 52.10
N LEU A 140 7.22 37.91 51.51
CA LEU A 140 7.42 37.76 50.07
C LEU A 140 6.53 36.63 49.50
N TRP A 141 6.19 35.65 50.35
CA TRP A 141 5.25 34.58 50.03
C TRP A 141 3.84 35.10 49.70
N LEU A 142 3.38 36.20 50.29
CA LEU A 142 2.09 36.80 49.95
C LEU A 142 2.11 37.41 48.54
N TYR A 143 3.24 37.97 48.13
CA TYR A 143 3.41 38.48 46.76
C TYR A 143 3.52 37.34 45.75
N ALA A 144 4.18 36.23 46.10
CA ALA A 144 4.22 35.03 45.26
C ALA A 144 2.84 34.37 45.13
N LEU A 145 2.05 34.33 46.21
CA LEU A 145 0.68 33.84 46.21
C LEU A 145 -0.23 34.74 45.36
N ALA A 146 -0.12 36.05 45.52
CA ALA A 146 -0.86 37.01 44.71
C ALA A 146 -0.49 36.90 43.22
N LEU A 147 0.79 36.75 42.90
CA LEU A 147 1.27 36.56 41.53
C LEU A 147 0.77 35.23 40.93
N SER A 148 0.73 34.16 41.73
CA SER A 148 0.16 32.86 41.34
C SER A 148 -1.33 32.99 40.99
N VAL A 149 -2.12 33.68 41.82
CA VAL A 149 -3.56 33.89 41.58
C VAL A 149 -3.77 34.79 40.36
N VAL A 150 -2.97 35.85 40.21
CA VAL A 150 -3.03 36.74 39.04
C VAL A 150 -2.66 35.98 37.76
N LEU A 151 -1.63 35.13 37.79
CA LEU A 151 -1.29 34.25 36.67
C LEU A 151 -2.40 33.20 36.41
N TRP A 152 -3.06 32.68 37.43
CA TRP A 152 -4.18 31.74 37.27
C TRP A 152 -5.42 32.40 36.66
N VAL A 153 -5.63 33.69 36.91
CA VAL A 153 -6.75 34.47 36.36
C VAL A 153 -6.45 35.03 34.96
N LEU A 154 -5.21 35.46 34.72
CA LEU A 154 -4.77 35.99 33.41
C LEU A 154 -4.24 34.91 32.45
N ALA A 155 -3.95 33.70 32.92
CA ALA A 155 -3.68 32.58 32.03
C ALA A 155 -4.88 32.42 31.09
N PRO A 156 -4.67 32.49 29.77
CA PRO A 156 -5.74 32.26 28.81
C PRO A 156 -6.38 30.91 29.13
N ARG A 157 -7.62 30.91 29.63
CA ARG A 157 -8.40 29.68 29.68
C ARG A 157 -8.58 29.31 28.22
N PRO A 158 -8.08 28.15 27.76
CA PRO A 158 -8.30 27.74 26.38
C PRO A 158 -9.80 27.82 26.16
N GLY A 159 -10.19 28.73 25.26
CA GLY A 159 -11.57 28.88 24.85
C GLY A 159 -12.09 27.49 24.49
N GLY A 160 -13.30 27.19 24.94
CA GLY A 160 -14.00 25.98 24.58
C GLY A 160 -14.09 25.88 23.06
N VAL A 161 -13.10 25.21 22.47
CA VAL A 161 -13.35 24.36 21.34
C VAL A 161 -13.94 23.13 21.98
N SER A 162 -15.22 22.90 21.71
CA SER A 162 -15.92 21.66 21.96
C SER A 162 -14.94 20.51 21.76
N SER A 163 -14.54 19.88 22.86
CA SER A 163 -14.04 18.52 22.81
C SER A 163 -15.22 17.64 22.44
N GLU A 164 -15.59 17.64 21.16
CA GLU A 164 -15.93 16.35 20.58
C GLU A 164 -14.70 15.46 20.83
N PRO A 165 -14.88 14.25 21.37
CA PRO A 165 -13.76 13.33 21.42
C PRO A 165 -13.26 13.24 19.98
N ALA A 166 -11.97 13.47 19.76
CA ALA A 166 -11.31 13.06 18.54
C ALA A 166 -11.39 11.53 18.51
N ALA A 167 -12.58 11.02 18.16
CA ALA A 167 -12.78 9.67 17.73
C ALA A 167 -11.73 9.46 16.65
N SER A 168 -10.82 8.52 16.91
CA SER A 168 -10.06 7.86 15.86
C SER A 168 -11.01 7.66 14.69
N ALA A 169 -10.87 8.48 13.65
CA ALA A 169 -11.85 8.58 12.60
C ALA A 169 -11.80 7.29 11.80
N GLU A 170 -12.63 6.32 12.20
CA GLU A 170 -13.01 5.18 11.41
C GLU A 170 -13.63 5.75 10.14
N ARG A 171 -12.89 5.66 9.04
CA ARG A 171 -13.36 6.15 7.74
C ARG A 171 -13.43 4.99 6.78
N PRO A 172 -14.60 4.75 6.16
CA PRO A 172 -14.67 3.82 5.05
C PRO A 172 -13.87 4.41 3.88
N VAL A 173 -12.86 3.67 3.45
CA VAL A 173 -12.04 3.98 2.28
C VAL A 173 -12.38 2.97 1.19
N VAL A 174 -12.73 3.46 0.01
CA VAL A 174 -12.96 2.60 -1.16
C VAL A 174 -11.66 2.50 -1.94
N SER A 175 -11.18 1.27 -2.14
CA SER A 175 -9.96 0.99 -2.88
C SER A 175 -10.23 0.01 -4.01
N ALA A 176 -9.57 0.21 -5.15
CA ALA A 176 -9.60 -0.74 -6.25
C ALA A 176 -8.88 -2.05 -5.87
N ILE A 177 -9.39 -3.18 -6.35
CA ILE A 177 -8.80 -4.49 -6.12
C ILE A 177 -7.88 -4.83 -7.30
N GLU A 178 -6.59 -4.98 -7.03
CA GLU A 178 -5.61 -5.44 -8.00
C GLU A 178 -5.61 -6.96 -8.14
N VAL A 179 -5.31 -7.48 -9.32
CA VAL A 179 -5.14 -8.93 -9.53
C VAL A 179 -3.66 -9.25 -9.63
N ARG A 180 -3.18 -10.20 -8.82
CA ARG A 180 -1.80 -10.70 -8.85
C ARG A 180 -1.78 -12.21 -9.15
N GLY A 181 -0.70 -12.69 -9.75
CA GLY A 181 -0.50 -14.12 -9.98
C GLY A 181 -1.30 -14.72 -11.14
N LEU A 182 -1.87 -13.90 -12.02
CA LEU A 182 -2.60 -14.39 -13.19
C LEU A 182 -1.64 -15.06 -14.19
N GLU A 183 -1.95 -16.29 -14.60
CA GLU A 183 -1.16 -17.03 -15.59
C GLU A 183 -1.19 -16.38 -16.98
N SER A 184 -0.16 -16.61 -17.80
CA SER A 184 -0.11 -16.11 -19.17
C SER A 184 -1.14 -16.82 -20.04
N GLY A 185 -1.98 -16.07 -20.76
CA GLY A 185 -2.98 -16.63 -21.68
C GLY A 185 -4.38 -16.77 -21.08
N VAL A 186 -4.63 -16.22 -19.89
CA VAL A 186 -5.96 -16.10 -19.30
C VAL A 186 -6.30 -14.65 -18.96
N ALA A 187 -7.58 -14.33 -18.88
CA ALA A 187 -8.08 -13.01 -18.51
C ALA A 187 -9.20 -13.12 -17.47
N VAL A 188 -9.26 -12.11 -16.58
CA VAL A 188 -10.37 -11.96 -15.64
C VAL A 188 -11.54 -11.30 -16.37
N VAL A 189 -12.68 -12.00 -16.41
CA VAL A 189 -13.88 -11.59 -17.14
C VAL A 189 -14.88 -10.91 -16.23
N SER A 190 -14.98 -11.38 -14.99
CA SER A 190 -15.91 -10.85 -14.00
C SER A 190 -15.28 -10.94 -12.63
N MET A 191 -15.15 -9.79 -11.97
CA MET A 191 -14.82 -9.68 -10.56
C MET A 191 -15.41 -8.39 -10.01
N ARG A 192 -15.50 -8.30 -8.68
CA ARG A 192 -15.72 -7.01 -8.03
C ARG A 192 -14.43 -6.19 -8.13
N GLU A 193 -14.53 -4.96 -8.62
CA GLU A 193 -13.36 -4.10 -8.90
C GLU A 193 -12.91 -3.26 -7.70
N TRP A 194 -13.69 -3.20 -6.63
CA TRP A 194 -13.42 -2.36 -5.46
C TRP A 194 -13.83 -3.03 -4.15
N ALA A 195 -13.12 -2.73 -3.07
CA ALA A 195 -13.45 -3.12 -1.70
C ALA A 195 -13.58 -1.87 -0.81
N THR A 196 -14.49 -1.93 0.15
CA THR A 196 -14.61 -0.95 1.22
C THR A 196 -13.78 -1.41 2.41
N LEU A 197 -12.95 -0.51 2.91
CA LEU A 197 -12.02 -0.77 4.00
C LEU A 197 -12.31 0.18 5.15
N GLU A 198 -12.54 -0.36 6.33
CA GLU A 198 -12.59 0.44 7.55
C GLU A 198 -11.18 0.56 8.10
N LEU A 199 -10.63 1.77 8.05
CA LEU A 199 -9.26 2.02 8.45
C LEU A 199 -9.21 2.85 9.73
N ARG A 200 -8.24 2.53 10.59
CA ARG A 200 -7.93 3.28 11.80
C ARG A 200 -6.48 3.72 11.80
N SER A 201 -6.24 5.03 11.96
CA SER A 201 -4.90 5.55 12.19
C SER A 201 -4.48 5.34 13.65
N SER A 202 -3.22 4.94 13.82
CA SER A 202 -2.56 4.79 15.12
C SER A 202 -2.11 6.15 15.69
N GLN A 203 -2.07 7.21 14.88
CA GLN A 203 -1.69 8.57 15.28
C GLN A 203 -2.83 9.56 14.99
N PRO A 204 -3.34 10.30 16.00
CA PRO A 204 -4.36 11.32 15.81
C PRO A 204 -3.89 12.39 14.81
N GLY A 205 -4.69 12.68 13.79
CA GLY A 205 -4.42 13.75 12.81
C GLY A 205 -3.52 13.39 11.62
N THR A 206 -3.12 12.12 11.47
CA THR A 206 -2.41 11.66 10.25
C THR A 206 -3.41 11.38 9.13
N SER A 207 -3.20 12.03 7.98
CA SER A 207 -3.93 11.73 6.74
C SER A 207 -3.54 10.34 6.24
N ILE A 208 -4.51 9.46 6.02
CA ILE A 208 -4.26 8.16 5.38
C ILE A 208 -4.04 8.44 3.90
N ASP A 209 -2.84 8.15 3.41
CA ASP A 209 -2.55 8.20 1.98
C ASP A 209 -3.10 6.91 1.33
N VAL A 210 -4.20 7.07 0.57
CA VAL A 210 -4.90 5.95 -0.07
C VAL A 210 -4.02 5.30 -1.14
N ASP A 211 -3.08 6.03 -1.73
CA ASP A 211 -2.21 5.53 -2.80
C ASP A 211 -1.19 4.50 -2.29
N GLN A 212 -0.91 4.48 -0.98
CA GLN A 212 -0.03 3.50 -0.35
C GLN A 212 -0.75 2.22 0.08
N LEU A 213 -2.07 2.19 -0.03
CA LEU A 213 -2.90 1.06 0.37
C LEU A 213 -2.93 0.03 -0.76
N GLN A 214 -2.29 -1.12 -0.54
CA GLN A 214 -2.31 -2.18 -1.55
C GLN A 214 -3.45 -3.15 -1.23
N VAL A 215 -4.40 -3.24 -2.15
CA VAL A 215 -5.53 -4.17 -2.07
C VAL A 215 -5.49 -5.08 -3.28
N TYR A 216 -5.33 -6.38 -3.07
CA TYR A 216 -5.21 -7.31 -4.18
C TYR A 216 -5.82 -8.67 -3.89
N VAL A 217 -6.08 -9.42 -4.96
CA VAL A 217 -6.43 -10.84 -4.94
C VAL A 217 -5.32 -11.64 -5.60
N ASP A 218 -4.99 -12.79 -5.02
CA ASP A 218 -3.96 -13.69 -5.55
C ASP A 218 -4.59 -14.87 -6.31
N LEU A 219 -4.30 -14.94 -7.62
CA LEU A 219 -4.73 -16.01 -8.51
C LEU A 219 -3.58 -16.96 -8.88
N SER A 220 -2.45 -16.91 -8.20
CA SER A 220 -1.30 -17.79 -8.45
C SER A 220 -1.71 -19.27 -8.36
N GLY A 221 -1.44 -20.03 -9.42
CA GLY A 221 -1.77 -21.46 -9.51
C GLY A 221 -3.27 -21.75 -9.64
N ARG A 222 -4.09 -20.72 -9.89
CA ARG A 222 -5.53 -20.87 -10.21
C ARG A 222 -5.70 -20.68 -11.72
N GLY A 223 -5.99 -21.80 -12.40
CA GLY A 223 -6.23 -21.81 -13.83
C GLY A 223 -7.63 -21.28 -14.22
N GLU A 224 -8.14 -21.71 -15.37
CA GLU A 224 -9.44 -21.30 -15.87
C GLU A 224 -10.61 -21.72 -14.95
N GLY A 225 -11.67 -20.91 -14.90
CA GLY A 225 -12.88 -21.19 -14.13
C GLY A 225 -13.27 -20.10 -13.14
N VAL A 226 -14.21 -20.44 -12.27
CA VAL A 226 -14.71 -19.53 -11.21
C VAL A 226 -13.99 -19.85 -9.91
N HIS A 227 -13.36 -18.84 -9.32
CA HIS A 227 -12.57 -18.95 -8.10
C HIS A 227 -13.06 -17.96 -7.06
N THR A 228 -13.33 -18.46 -5.85
CA THR A 228 -13.58 -17.59 -4.69
C THR A 228 -12.27 -17.37 -3.95
N VAL A 229 -11.77 -16.14 -3.96
CA VAL A 229 -10.48 -15.78 -3.37
C VAL A 229 -10.62 -14.69 -2.30
N PRO A 230 -9.80 -14.72 -1.24
CA PRO A 230 -9.83 -13.68 -0.22
C PRO A 230 -9.23 -12.38 -0.75
N VAL A 231 -9.79 -11.24 -0.31
CA VAL A 231 -9.21 -9.92 -0.57
C VAL A 231 -8.09 -9.68 0.43
N ILE A 232 -6.88 -9.48 -0.07
CA ILE A 232 -5.68 -9.24 0.72
C ILE A 232 -5.40 -7.74 0.75
N VAL A 233 -5.32 -7.17 1.95
CA VAL A 233 -5.05 -5.75 2.18
C VAL A 233 -3.74 -5.61 2.92
N VAL A 234 -2.81 -4.85 2.36
CA VAL A 234 -1.54 -4.51 3.00
C VAL A 234 -1.60 -3.03 3.40
N PRO A 235 -1.82 -2.73 4.70
CA PRO A 235 -1.89 -1.36 5.16
C PRO A 235 -0.52 -0.70 5.24
N PRO A 236 -0.43 0.63 5.01
CA PRO A 236 0.79 1.40 5.25
C PRO A 236 1.10 1.52 6.75
N LEU A 237 2.31 1.98 7.08
CA LEU A 237 2.74 2.12 8.48
C LEU A 237 1.79 3.01 9.29
N GLY A 238 1.39 2.53 10.46
CA GLY A 238 0.53 3.28 11.37
C GLY A 238 -0.96 3.24 11.01
N VAL A 239 -1.37 2.47 10.00
CA VAL A 239 -2.78 2.21 9.67
C VAL A 239 -3.15 0.78 10.03
N GLN A 240 -4.28 0.61 10.72
CA GLN A 240 -4.88 -0.68 11.00
C GLN A 240 -6.13 -0.84 10.15
N VAL A 241 -6.31 -2.03 9.57
CA VAL A 241 -7.54 -2.41 8.87
C VAL A 241 -8.45 -3.09 9.89
N LEU A 242 -9.63 -2.51 10.12
CA LEU A 242 -10.65 -3.04 11.02
C LEU A 242 -11.55 -4.04 10.29
N GLU A 243 -12.04 -3.64 9.12
CA GLU A 243 -12.97 -4.43 8.32
C GLU A 243 -12.66 -4.29 6.83
N VAL A 244 -12.94 -5.37 6.10
CA VAL A 244 -12.78 -5.47 4.64
C VAL A 244 -14.09 -6.01 4.08
N ASP A 245 -14.79 -5.21 3.29
CA ASP A 245 -16.03 -5.62 2.61
C ASP A 245 -15.87 -5.54 1.08
N PRO A 246 -15.98 -6.66 0.34
CA PRO A 246 -16.16 -8.03 0.84
C PRO A 246 -14.83 -8.69 1.22
N GLN A 247 -14.87 -9.62 2.18
CA GLN A 247 -13.70 -10.43 2.56
C GLN A 247 -13.29 -11.43 1.46
N PHE A 248 -14.23 -11.84 0.62
CA PHE A 248 -14.03 -12.77 -0.49
C PHE A 248 -14.65 -12.22 -1.77
N VAL A 249 -13.95 -12.40 -2.88
CA VAL A 249 -14.42 -12.02 -4.21
C VAL A 249 -14.48 -13.27 -5.09
N GLU A 250 -15.61 -13.44 -5.78
CA GLU A 250 -15.72 -14.40 -6.86
C GLU A 250 -15.07 -13.81 -8.11
N VAL A 251 -14.06 -14.50 -8.62
CA VAL A 251 -13.31 -14.12 -9.81
C VAL A 251 -13.54 -15.18 -10.88
N ARG A 252 -14.08 -14.76 -12.03
CA ARG A 252 -14.22 -15.61 -13.21
C ARG A 252 -13.05 -15.38 -14.15
N VAL A 253 -12.28 -16.44 -14.40
CA VAL A 253 -11.13 -16.46 -15.29
C VAL A 253 -11.47 -17.29 -16.53
N GLU A 254 -11.23 -16.72 -17.71
CA GLU A 254 -11.44 -17.41 -18.99
C GLU A 254 -10.14 -17.37 -19.83
N PRO A 255 -9.93 -18.34 -20.73
CA PRO A 255 -8.79 -18.33 -21.64
C PRO A 255 -8.86 -17.16 -22.62
N LEU A 256 -7.69 -16.56 -22.89
CA LEU A 256 -7.49 -15.63 -23.99
C LEU A 256 -7.24 -16.43 -25.27
N ILE A 257 -8.12 -16.24 -26.23
CA ILE A 257 -8.06 -16.85 -27.55
C ILE A 257 -7.57 -15.80 -28.54
N ARG A 258 -6.78 -16.22 -29.52
CA ARG A 258 -6.31 -15.38 -30.61
C ARG A 258 -7.01 -15.76 -31.91
N ARG A 259 -7.52 -14.77 -32.63
CA ARG A 259 -8.21 -14.96 -33.91
C ARG A 259 -7.79 -13.89 -34.91
N GLU A 260 -7.39 -14.31 -36.10
CA GLU A 260 -7.10 -13.39 -37.19
C GLU A 260 -8.40 -12.91 -37.84
N LEU A 261 -8.56 -11.59 -37.96
CA LEU A 261 -9.72 -10.95 -38.59
C LEU A 261 -9.27 -9.96 -39.67
N PRO A 262 -9.98 -9.89 -40.81
CA PRO A 262 -9.66 -8.94 -41.87
C PRO A 262 -9.98 -7.50 -41.44
N VAL A 263 -9.15 -6.55 -41.88
CA VAL A 263 -9.34 -5.12 -41.63
C VAL A 263 -10.17 -4.49 -42.75
N ARG A 264 -11.23 -3.77 -42.39
CA ARG A 264 -12.05 -2.97 -43.30
C ARG A 264 -11.85 -1.49 -43.04
N VAL A 265 -11.81 -0.67 -44.08
CA VAL A 265 -11.71 0.79 -43.93
C VAL A 265 -13.11 1.39 -43.90
N ALA A 266 -13.46 2.03 -42.79
CA ALA A 266 -14.74 2.70 -42.60
C ALA A 266 -14.56 4.20 -42.78
N VAL A 267 -15.06 4.74 -43.88
CA VAL A 267 -14.90 6.17 -44.22
C VAL A 267 -16.15 6.95 -43.82
N SER A 268 -15.96 8.09 -43.15
CA SER A 268 -17.03 9.00 -42.72
C SER A 268 -16.71 10.47 -43.05
N GLY A 269 -17.74 11.32 -43.14
CA GLY A 269 -17.58 12.76 -43.39
C GLY A 269 -17.55 13.18 -44.87
N LEU A 270 -17.89 12.28 -45.80
CA LEU A 270 -17.98 12.59 -47.23
C LEU A 270 -19.30 13.30 -47.60
N PRO A 271 -19.27 14.33 -48.47
CA PRO A 271 -20.47 14.89 -49.06
C PRO A 271 -21.12 13.89 -50.02
N ALA A 272 -22.46 13.93 -50.17
CA ALA A 272 -23.25 12.92 -50.90
C ALA A 272 -22.83 12.71 -52.37
N ALA A 273 -22.17 13.67 -53.01
CA ALA A 273 -21.69 13.59 -54.38
C ALA A 273 -20.28 12.97 -54.53
N ALA A 274 -19.49 12.87 -53.46
CA ALA A 274 -18.11 12.39 -53.54
C ALA A 274 -18.04 10.86 -53.53
N ARG A 275 -17.13 10.28 -54.34
CA ARG A 275 -16.78 8.86 -54.29
C ARG A 275 -15.39 8.70 -53.70
N PHE A 276 -15.16 7.59 -52.99
CA PHE A 276 -13.85 7.26 -52.45
C PHE A 276 -13.41 5.88 -52.94
N GLU A 277 -12.10 5.69 -53.00
CA GLU A 277 -11.47 4.41 -53.29
C GLU A 277 -10.41 4.15 -52.22
N VAL A 278 -10.44 2.95 -51.63
CA VAL A 278 -9.41 2.51 -50.69
C VAL A 278 -8.24 1.99 -51.50
N VAL A 279 -7.13 2.73 -51.50
CA VAL A 279 -5.93 2.41 -52.28
C VAL A 279 -5.12 1.32 -51.58
N SER A 280 -5.00 1.38 -50.26
CA SER A 280 -4.34 0.35 -49.46
C SER A 280 -4.76 0.40 -47.99
N ALA A 281 -4.80 -0.77 -47.35
CA ALA A 281 -4.88 -0.93 -45.90
C ALA A 281 -3.91 -2.04 -45.49
N TYR A 282 -2.85 -1.68 -44.74
CA TYR A 282 -1.85 -2.63 -44.28
C TYR A 282 -1.71 -2.59 -42.75
N PRO A 283 -1.75 -3.74 -42.07
CA PRO A 283 -1.96 -5.09 -42.61
C PRO A 283 -3.42 -5.34 -43.03
N ALA A 284 -3.63 -6.28 -43.96
CA ALA A 284 -4.97 -6.66 -44.45
C ALA A 284 -5.77 -7.50 -43.43
N ALA A 285 -5.08 -8.13 -42.48
CA ALA A 285 -5.64 -8.86 -41.36
C ALA A 285 -4.85 -8.55 -40.09
N VAL A 286 -5.52 -8.61 -38.94
CA VAL A 286 -4.91 -8.41 -37.63
C VAL A 286 -5.29 -9.52 -36.68
N GLU A 287 -4.38 -9.82 -35.77
CA GLU A 287 -4.62 -10.76 -34.68
C GLU A 287 -5.43 -10.05 -33.59
N VAL A 288 -6.55 -10.65 -33.20
CA VAL A 288 -7.40 -10.16 -32.12
C VAL A 288 -7.32 -11.15 -30.97
N GLU A 289 -6.86 -10.68 -29.83
CA GLU A 289 -6.75 -11.43 -28.58
C GLU A 289 -7.87 -11.01 -27.61
N GLY A 290 -8.66 -11.97 -27.14
CA GLY A 290 -9.79 -11.74 -26.23
C GLY A 290 -10.43 -13.05 -25.78
N THR A 291 -11.45 -12.97 -24.93
CA THR A 291 -12.21 -14.16 -24.51
C THR A 291 -13.11 -14.68 -25.63
N ALA A 292 -13.56 -15.94 -25.54
CA ALA A 292 -14.48 -16.53 -26.52
C ALA A 292 -15.73 -15.65 -26.72
N ALA A 293 -16.36 -15.21 -25.63
CA ALA A 293 -17.54 -14.36 -25.67
C ALA A 293 -17.27 -12.97 -26.28
N GLN A 294 -16.07 -12.41 -26.09
CA GLN A 294 -15.70 -11.15 -26.73
C GLN A 294 -15.51 -11.33 -28.23
N LEU A 295 -14.77 -12.37 -28.65
CA LEU A 295 -14.53 -12.66 -30.06
C LEU A 295 -15.83 -12.97 -30.82
N ASP A 296 -16.77 -13.68 -30.21
CA ASP A 296 -18.06 -14.00 -30.84
C ASP A 296 -18.94 -12.75 -31.09
N ARG A 297 -18.75 -11.68 -30.30
CA ARG A 297 -19.45 -10.41 -30.52
C ARG A 297 -18.83 -9.56 -31.63
N ILE A 298 -17.58 -9.78 -32.00
CA ILE A 298 -16.91 -9.01 -33.04
C ILE A 298 -17.46 -9.43 -34.40
N ALA A 299 -18.11 -8.49 -35.09
CA ALA A 299 -18.54 -8.67 -36.47
C ALA A 299 -17.40 -8.36 -37.45
N GLU A 300 -16.66 -7.29 -37.20
CA GLU A 300 -15.57 -6.85 -38.08
C GLU A 300 -14.53 -5.98 -37.34
N VAL A 301 -13.34 -5.86 -37.92
CA VAL A 301 -12.31 -4.91 -37.46
C VAL A 301 -12.25 -3.75 -38.46
N VAL A 302 -12.46 -2.53 -37.97
CA VAL A 302 -12.55 -1.33 -38.79
C VAL A 302 -11.41 -0.35 -38.53
N ALA A 303 -10.94 0.28 -39.60
CA ALA A 303 -10.04 1.42 -39.59
C ALA A 303 -10.86 2.69 -39.90
N PRO A 304 -11.30 3.46 -38.89
CA PRO A 304 -12.14 4.63 -39.09
C PRO A 304 -11.34 5.79 -39.68
N VAL A 305 -11.66 6.19 -40.92
CA VAL A 305 -11.08 7.35 -41.58
C VAL A 305 -12.13 8.46 -41.66
N ARG A 306 -11.86 9.60 -41.03
CA ARG A 306 -12.67 10.81 -41.18
C ARG A 306 -12.08 11.69 -42.27
N LEU A 307 -12.84 11.94 -43.31
CA LEU A 307 -12.48 12.86 -44.39
C LEU A 307 -13.21 14.18 -44.19
N THR A 308 -12.55 15.28 -44.57
CA THR A 308 -13.16 16.62 -44.57
C THR A 308 -13.37 17.07 -46.01
N ALA A 309 -14.43 17.84 -46.27
CA ALA A 309 -14.67 18.37 -47.61
C ALA A 309 -13.47 19.19 -48.11
N GLY A 310 -12.98 18.89 -49.32
CA GLY A 310 -11.84 19.59 -49.95
C GLY A 310 -10.49 18.88 -49.87
N THR A 311 -10.35 17.78 -49.12
CA THR A 311 -9.14 16.94 -49.16
C THR A 311 -9.21 15.91 -50.29
N GLY A 312 -8.17 15.81 -51.13
CA GLY A 312 -8.06 14.84 -52.24
C GLY A 312 -7.86 13.38 -51.82
N GLY A 313 -7.80 13.12 -50.51
CA GLY A 313 -7.57 11.80 -49.94
C GLY A 313 -7.07 11.87 -48.50
N PHE A 314 -6.80 10.70 -47.93
CA PHE A 314 -6.17 10.52 -46.63
C PHE A 314 -5.04 9.48 -46.76
N SER A 315 -3.90 9.74 -46.13
CA SER A 315 -2.81 8.79 -46.01
C SER A 315 -2.22 8.92 -44.61
N GLY A 316 -2.21 7.81 -43.86
CA GLY A 316 -1.64 7.79 -42.52
C GLY A 316 -2.01 6.56 -41.70
N ALA A 317 -1.43 6.47 -40.52
CA ALA A 317 -1.73 5.42 -39.55
C ALA A 317 -3.04 5.72 -38.80
N VAL A 318 -3.93 4.73 -38.76
CA VAL A 318 -5.24 4.80 -38.10
C VAL A 318 -5.31 3.72 -37.03
N SER A 319 -5.83 4.07 -35.85
CA SER A 319 -6.08 3.10 -34.79
C SER A 319 -7.25 2.19 -35.17
N LEU A 320 -7.02 0.88 -35.13
CA LEU A 320 -8.03 -0.13 -35.43
C LEU A 320 -9.03 -0.28 -34.29
N GLN A 321 -10.26 -0.64 -34.63
CA GLN A 321 -11.34 -0.89 -33.67
C GLN A 321 -12.06 -2.19 -34.03
N ALA A 322 -12.22 -3.10 -33.08
CA ALA A 322 -13.11 -4.23 -33.25
C ALA A 322 -14.54 -3.79 -32.94
N VAL A 323 -15.47 -3.96 -33.89
CA VAL A 323 -16.86 -3.53 -33.74
C VAL A 323 -17.82 -4.71 -33.81
N ASP A 324 -18.95 -4.57 -33.13
CA ASP A 324 -20.07 -5.51 -33.21
C ASP A 324 -20.93 -5.29 -34.46
N ALA A 325 -21.99 -6.07 -34.62
CA ALA A 325 -22.91 -5.96 -35.75
C ALA A 325 -23.66 -4.62 -35.83
N ALA A 326 -23.70 -3.85 -34.74
CA ALA A 326 -24.29 -2.51 -34.68
C ALA A 326 -23.24 -1.40 -34.97
N GLY A 327 -21.98 -1.77 -35.19
CA GLY A 327 -20.87 -0.82 -35.37
C GLY A 327 -20.34 -0.23 -34.06
N THR A 328 -20.69 -0.80 -32.91
CA THR A 328 -20.23 -0.34 -31.59
C THR A 328 -18.90 -1.02 -31.24
N PRO A 329 -17.91 -0.29 -30.71
CA PRO A 329 -16.62 -0.87 -30.35
C PRO A 329 -16.75 -1.87 -29.19
N VAL A 330 -16.16 -3.06 -29.36
CA VAL A 330 -16.06 -4.09 -28.32
C VAL A 330 -14.87 -3.76 -27.42
N THR A 331 -15.12 -3.57 -26.12
CA THR A 331 -14.07 -3.22 -25.14
C THR A 331 -13.37 -4.46 -24.57
N GLY A 332 -12.13 -4.26 -24.11
CA GLY A 332 -11.35 -5.30 -23.43
C GLY A 332 -10.69 -6.33 -24.35
N VAL A 333 -10.59 -6.06 -25.65
CA VAL A 333 -9.86 -6.89 -26.63
C VAL A 333 -8.56 -6.20 -27.04
N ARG A 334 -7.53 -6.98 -27.37
CA ARG A 334 -6.22 -6.48 -27.83
C ARG A 334 -6.05 -6.77 -29.32
N LEU A 335 -5.56 -5.78 -30.05
CA LEU A 335 -5.34 -5.85 -31.50
C LEU A 335 -3.84 -5.83 -31.78
N GLY A 336 -3.34 -6.84 -32.49
CA GLY A 336 -1.95 -6.94 -32.93
C GLY A 336 -1.86 -6.89 -34.45
N PRO A 337 -1.31 -5.83 -35.07
CA PRO A 337 -0.99 -4.50 -34.52
C PRO A 337 -2.23 -3.63 -34.22
N GLU A 338 -2.08 -2.64 -33.34
CA GLU A 338 -3.17 -1.70 -32.97
C GLU A 338 -3.46 -0.64 -34.05
N ARG A 339 -2.54 -0.44 -34.99
CA ARG A 339 -2.63 0.57 -36.04
C ARG A 339 -2.44 -0.06 -37.41
N ALA A 340 -3.21 0.43 -38.38
CA ALA A 340 -3.03 0.12 -39.80
C ALA A 340 -2.68 1.40 -40.57
N GLU A 341 -1.80 1.26 -41.55
CA GLU A 341 -1.56 2.31 -42.55
C GLU A 341 -2.66 2.24 -43.60
N VAL A 342 -3.38 3.34 -43.75
CA VAL A 342 -4.52 3.44 -44.66
C VAL A 342 -4.29 4.57 -45.65
N VAL A 343 -4.51 4.26 -46.93
CA VAL A 343 -4.51 5.24 -48.01
C VAL A 343 -5.87 5.20 -48.69
N VAL A 344 -6.57 6.34 -48.67
CA VAL A 344 -7.87 6.55 -49.31
C VAL A 344 -7.75 7.69 -50.30
N ALA A 345 -8.14 7.46 -51.54
CA ALA A 345 -8.25 8.51 -52.56
C ALA A 345 -9.71 8.96 -52.68
N VAL A 346 -9.95 10.27 -52.78
CA VAL A 346 -11.28 10.82 -53.02
C VAL A 346 -11.36 11.32 -54.45
N THR A 347 -12.33 10.80 -55.20
CA THR A 347 -12.67 11.36 -56.51
C THR A 347 -13.84 12.32 -56.31
N PRO A 348 -13.65 13.63 -56.58
CA PRO A 348 -14.75 14.58 -56.54
C PRO A 348 -15.83 14.13 -57.52
N GLY A 349 -17.09 14.05 -57.04
CA GLY A 349 -18.21 13.93 -57.95
C GLY A 349 -18.24 15.15 -58.85
N PHE A 350 -18.13 14.93 -60.15
CA PHE A 350 -18.42 15.95 -61.15
C PHE A 350 -19.81 16.51 -60.86
N ALA A 351 -19.89 17.75 -60.37
CA ALA A 351 -21.11 18.53 -60.41
C ALA A 351 -21.38 18.85 -61.89
N ALA A 352 -22.10 17.97 -62.58
CA ALA A 352 -22.69 18.29 -63.86
C ALA A 352 -23.87 19.24 -63.62
N GLY A 353 -23.72 20.49 -64.07
CA GLY A 353 -24.84 21.37 -64.41
C GLY A 353 -25.21 22.43 -63.39
N GLU A 354 -24.52 23.57 -63.42
CA GLU A 354 -25.21 24.85 -63.48
C GLU A 354 -24.70 25.59 -64.71
N GLY A 355 -25.62 25.87 -65.63
CA GLY A 355 -25.35 26.55 -66.88
C GLY A 355 -24.77 27.93 -66.61
N GLY A 356 -23.57 28.16 -67.16
CA GLY A 356 -23.08 29.50 -67.42
C GLY A 356 -24.03 30.16 -68.41
N GLY A 357 -24.99 30.92 -67.89
CA GLY A 357 -25.70 31.93 -68.66
C GLY A 357 -24.70 33.00 -69.07
N ALA A 358 -24.11 32.82 -70.25
CA ALA A 358 -23.46 33.90 -70.97
C ALA A 358 -24.53 34.97 -71.22
N SER A 359 -24.40 36.11 -70.55
CA SER A 359 -25.11 37.33 -70.90
C SER A 359 -24.42 37.90 -72.13
N GLU A 360 -24.94 37.56 -73.30
CA GLU A 360 -24.73 38.34 -74.51
C GLU A 360 -25.54 39.64 -74.36
N THR A 361 -24.85 40.72 -74.01
CA THR A 361 -25.35 42.08 -74.23
C THR A 361 -25.19 42.41 -75.70
N GLU A 362 -26.23 42.10 -76.47
CA GLU A 362 -26.37 42.56 -77.85
C GLU A 362 -26.79 44.03 -77.83
N SER A 363 -25.89 44.87 -78.37
CA SER A 363 -26.10 46.28 -78.63
C SER A 363 -26.73 46.45 -80.02
N ASP A 364 -27.94 47.00 -80.07
CA ASP A 364 -28.47 47.69 -81.25
C ASP A 364 -29.60 48.63 -80.75
N GLY A 365 -29.71 49.92 -81.08
CA GLY A 365 -29.14 50.64 -82.20
C GLY A 365 -30.20 50.99 -83.26
N GLY A 366 -31.33 51.60 -82.86
CA GLY A 366 -32.35 52.07 -83.81
C GLY A 366 -33.61 52.64 -83.19
#